data_AF-A0A0L6JTJ4-F1
#
_entry.id   AF-A0A0L6JTJ4-F1
#
_cell.length_a   1.000
_cell.length_b   1.000
_cell.length_c   1.000
_cell.angle_alpha   90.00
_cell.angle_beta   90.00
_cell.angle_gamma   90.00
#
_symmetry.space_group_name_H-M   'P 1'
#
loop_
_entity.id
_entity.type
_entity.pdbx_description
1 polymer ?
#
loop_
_entity_poly.entity_id
_entity_poly.type
_entity_poly.pdbx_seq_one_letter_code
_entity_poly.pdbx_strand_id
1 'polypeptide(L)'
;MKKWALDNQDFPNNLDIIAEGAPSDSKVVGTNLFKFYQPFVKDINGEVLTQYDDIIERTFDDVMTSYLAGKYKTKDDMLKAFKDKVKSNLKDIQVD
;
A
#
# COMPACT_ATOMS: atom_id res chain seq x y z
N MET A 1 16.21 13.22 8.84
CA MET A 1 15.78 12.04 8.05
C MET A 1 16.87 10.99 7.92
N LYS A 2 18.07 11.29 7.36
CA LYS A 2 19.19 10.34 7.25
C LYS A 2 19.52 9.62 8.55
N LYS A 3 19.83 10.37 9.62
CA LYS A 3 20.12 9.77 10.94
C LYS A 3 19.03 8.82 11.43
N TRP A 4 17.76 9.24 11.33
CA TRP A 4 16.62 8.40 11.71
C TRP A 4 16.54 7.11 10.90
N ALA A 5 16.65 7.20 9.58
CA ALA A 5 16.60 6.05 8.68
C ALA A 5 17.73 5.05 8.97
N LEU A 6 18.95 5.55 9.23
CA LEU A 6 20.10 4.71 9.56
C LEU A 6 19.97 4.08 10.96
N ASP A 7 19.53 4.86 11.96
CA ASP A 7 19.41 4.40 13.34
C ASP A 7 18.26 3.38 13.52
N ASN A 8 17.16 3.54 12.79
CA ASN A 8 15.96 2.70 12.91
C ASN A 8 15.82 1.64 11.81
N GLN A 9 16.69 1.68 10.79
CA GLN A 9 16.56 0.86 9.58
C GLN A 9 15.24 1.08 8.81
N ASP A 10 14.62 2.25 8.98
CA ASP A 10 13.43 2.66 8.24
C ASP A 10 13.81 3.04 6.80
N PHE A 11 13.08 2.50 5.83
CA PHE A 11 13.31 2.82 4.42
C PHE A 11 12.94 4.29 4.13
N PRO A 12 13.89 5.16 3.75
CA PRO A 12 13.63 6.58 3.59
C PRO A 12 12.98 6.87 2.23
N ASN A 13 12.31 8.02 2.11
CA ASN A 13 11.74 8.50 0.84
C ASN A 13 12.71 9.35 0.01
N ASN A 14 13.97 9.51 0.45
CA ASN A 14 15.00 10.27 -0.25
C ASN A 14 15.89 9.31 -1.07
N LEU A 15 15.91 9.51 -2.38
CA LEU A 15 16.61 8.63 -3.33
C LEU A 15 18.13 8.58 -3.12
N ASP A 16 18.74 9.70 -2.73
CA ASP A 16 20.19 9.74 -2.47
C ASP A 16 20.54 8.89 -1.26
N ILE A 17 19.74 8.98 -0.19
CA ILE A 17 19.92 8.17 1.03
C ILE A 17 19.69 6.67 0.72
N ILE A 18 18.70 6.34 -0.10
CA ILE A 18 18.47 4.96 -0.54
C ILE A 18 19.70 4.44 -1.30
N ALA A 19 20.24 5.23 -2.23
CA ALA A 19 21.38 4.85 -3.06
C ALA A 19 22.68 4.66 -2.26
N GLU A 20 22.89 5.44 -1.19
CA GLU A 20 24.01 5.24 -0.26
C GLU A 20 23.93 3.89 0.50
N GLY A 21 22.72 3.38 0.74
CA GLY A 21 22.46 2.14 1.44
C GLY A 21 22.48 2.27 2.97
N ALA A 22 21.97 1.25 3.66
CA ALA A 22 22.04 1.17 5.11
C ALA A 22 23.47 0.81 5.58
N PRO A 23 23.90 1.23 6.79
CA PRO A 23 25.27 1.01 7.26
C PRO A 23 25.54 -0.44 7.64
N SER A 24 24.48 -1.23 7.88
CA SER A 24 24.53 -2.65 8.19
C SER A 24 23.26 -3.34 7.72
N ASP A 25 23.31 -4.67 7.67
CA ASP A 25 22.13 -5.48 7.39
C ASP A 25 21.09 -5.38 8.52
N SER A 26 19.82 -5.62 8.18
CA SER A 26 18.74 -5.76 9.15
C SER A 26 18.99 -6.97 10.04
N LYS A 27 18.85 -6.80 11.35
CA LYS A 27 18.93 -7.92 12.30
C LYS A 27 17.71 -8.85 12.22
N VAL A 28 16.61 -8.37 11.64
CA VAL A 28 15.35 -9.13 11.50
C VAL A 28 15.34 -9.89 10.17
N VAL A 29 15.71 -9.23 9.08
CA VAL A 29 15.60 -9.78 7.71
C VAL A 29 16.93 -10.35 7.20
N GLY A 30 18.06 -10.01 7.82
CA GLY A 30 19.39 -10.51 7.45
C GLY A 30 19.95 -9.92 6.14
N THR A 31 19.45 -8.77 5.70
CA THR A 31 19.91 -8.09 4.47
C THR A 31 19.83 -6.57 4.60
N ASN A 32 20.55 -5.85 3.75
CA ASN A 32 20.51 -4.40 3.67
C ASN A 32 19.18 -3.95 3.04
N LEU A 33 18.25 -3.49 3.88
CA LEU A 33 16.89 -3.12 3.44
C LEU A 33 16.90 -2.06 2.34
N PHE A 34 17.84 -1.10 2.38
CA PHE A 34 17.84 0.00 1.40
C PHE A 34 18.21 -0.54 0.01
N LYS A 35 19.27 -1.34 -0.06
CA LYS A 35 19.67 -2.01 -1.31
C LYS A 35 18.64 -3.02 -1.80
N PHE A 36 17.98 -3.71 -0.88
CA PHE A 36 16.94 -4.67 -1.21
C PHE A 36 15.73 -3.99 -1.87
N TYR A 37 15.24 -2.87 -1.30
CA TYR A 37 14.06 -2.18 -1.81
C TYR A 37 14.34 -1.18 -2.94
N GLN A 38 15.58 -0.68 -3.07
CA GLN A 38 15.97 0.30 -4.09
C GLN A 38 15.50 -0.05 -5.52
N PRO A 39 15.64 -1.29 -6.03
CA PRO A 39 15.25 -1.61 -7.41
C PRO A 39 13.76 -1.44 -7.70
N PHE A 40 12.90 -1.51 -6.66
CA PHE A 40 11.44 -1.41 -6.79
C PHE A 40 10.95 0.04 -6.78
N VAL A 41 11.77 1.00 -6.35
CA VAL A 41 11.38 2.41 -6.24
C VAL A 41 10.91 2.97 -7.58
N LYS A 42 11.53 2.54 -8.68
CA LYS A 42 11.18 2.95 -10.05
C LYS A 42 9.79 2.50 -10.49
N ASP A 43 9.24 1.47 -9.85
CA ASP A 43 7.95 0.87 -10.21
C ASP A 43 6.81 1.45 -9.37
N ILE A 44 7.10 2.36 -8.42
CA ILE A 44 6.10 3.03 -7.60
C ILE A 44 5.34 4.05 -8.48
N ASN A 45 4.04 3.82 -8.66
CA ASN A 45 3.15 4.76 -9.31
C ASN A 45 2.33 5.55 -8.28
N GLY A 46 2.79 6.76 -7.95
CA GLY A 46 2.07 7.67 -7.05
C GLY A 46 0.82 8.29 -7.66
N GLU A 47 0.62 8.22 -8.98
CA GLU A 47 -0.56 8.79 -9.66
C GLU A 47 -1.84 8.00 -9.38
N VAL A 48 -1.71 6.79 -8.83
CA VAL A 48 -2.85 5.97 -8.39
C VAL A 48 -3.53 6.58 -7.15
N LEU A 49 -2.80 7.39 -6.37
CA LEU A 49 -3.38 8.04 -5.19
C LEU A 49 -4.37 9.11 -5.60
N THR A 50 -5.59 9.03 -5.06
CA THR A 50 -6.66 9.96 -5.36
C THR A 50 -7.16 10.67 -4.11
N GLN A 51 -7.92 11.75 -4.30
CA GLN A 51 -8.64 12.40 -3.19
C GLN A 51 -9.70 11.49 -2.52
N TYR A 52 -9.96 10.32 -3.09
CA TYR A 52 -11.01 9.40 -2.65
C TYR A 52 -10.47 8.16 -1.93
N ASP A 53 -9.15 8.03 -1.77
CA ASP A 53 -8.51 6.81 -1.23
C ASP A 53 -9.10 6.42 0.13
N ASP A 54 -9.26 7.37 1.06
CA ASP A 54 -9.90 7.12 2.36
C ASP A 54 -11.31 6.52 2.25
N ILE A 55 -12.09 6.92 1.24
CA ILE A 55 -13.44 6.39 1.02
C ILE A 55 -13.36 5.00 0.41
N ILE A 56 -12.46 4.79 -0.55
CA ILE A 56 -12.24 3.51 -1.22
C ILE A 56 -11.74 2.47 -0.20
N GLU A 57 -10.74 2.80 0.61
CA GLU A 57 -10.17 1.96 1.66
C GLU A 57 -11.23 1.54 2.69
N ARG A 58 -11.97 2.49 3.26
CA ARG A 58 -13.05 2.17 4.21
C ARG A 58 -14.14 1.31 3.59
N THR A 59 -14.45 1.52 2.31
CA THR A 59 -15.44 0.70 1.60
C THR A 59 -14.92 -0.73 1.42
N PHE A 60 -13.63 -0.90 1.13
CA PHE A 60 -12.99 -2.20 1.05
C PHE A 60 -13.00 -2.92 2.40
N ASP A 61 -12.62 -2.25 3.48
CA ASP A 61 -12.56 -2.82 4.83
C ASP A 61 -13.93 -3.34 5.31
N ASP A 62 -15.00 -2.58 5.07
CA ASP A 62 -16.37 -2.98 5.41
C ASP A 62 -16.82 -4.24 4.63
N VAL A 63 -16.55 -4.26 3.34
CA VAL A 63 -16.93 -5.38 2.45
C VAL A 63 -16.08 -6.62 2.73
N MET A 64 -14.78 -6.45 2.99
CA MET A 64 -13.88 -7.53 3.42
C MET A 64 -14.31 -8.11 4.77
N THR A 65 -14.61 -7.26 5.75
CA THR A 65 -15.12 -7.70 7.05
C THR A 65 -16.41 -8.51 6.90
N SER A 66 -17.33 -8.07 6.03
CA SER A 66 -18.55 -8.80 5.72
C SER A 66 -18.29 -10.15 5.03
N TYR A 67 -17.28 -10.23 4.15
CA TYR A 67 -16.85 -11.49 3.54
C TYR A 67 -16.30 -12.47 4.58
N LEU A 68 -15.40 -12.01 5.45
CA LEU A 68 -14.82 -12.80 6.53
C LEU A 68 -15.87 -13.28 7.55
N ALA A 69 -16.94 -12.50 7.74
CA ALA A 69 -18.11 -12.90 8.53
C ALA A 69 -19.06 -13.87 7.80
N GLY A 70 -18.75 -14.30 6.57
CA GLY A 70 -19.52 -15.25 5.78
C GLY A 70 -20.73 -14.67 5.05
N LYS A 71 -20.88 -13.33 4.97
CA LYS A 71 -22.00 -12.70 4.24
C LYS A 71 -21.86 -12.82 2.73
N TYR A 72 -20.63 -12.85 2.22
CA TYR A 72 -20.34 -13.15 0.81
C TYR A 72 -19.78 -14.56 0.71
N LYS A 73 -20.28 -15.35 -0.22
CA LYS A 73 -19.87 -16.76 -0.36
C LYS A 73 -18.54 -16.91 -1.07
N THR A 74 -18.22 -15.96 -1.95
CA THR A 74 -17.01 -15.99 -2.77
C THR A 74 -16.29 -14.65 -2.72
N LYS A 75 -15.00 -14.68 -3.08
CA LYS A 75 -14.20 -13.46 -3.30
C LYS A 75 -14.81 -12.58 -4.40
N ASP A 76 -15.37 -13.19 -5.44
CA ASP A 76 -15.94 -12.44 -6.57
C ASP A 76 -17.23 -11.70 -6.17
N ASP A 77 -18.07 -12.32 -5.33
CA ASP A 77 -19.25 -11.65 -4.77
C ASP A 77 -18.85 -10.45 -3.89
N MET A 78 -17.79 -10.61 -3.09
CA MET A 78 -17.22 -9.55 -2.27
C MET A 78 -16.69 -8.40 -3.14
N LEU A 79 -15.88 -8.71 -4.17
CA LEU A 79 -15.32 -7.70 -5.07
C LEU A 79 -16.40 -6.96 -5.86
N LYS A 80 -17.45 -7.67 -6.28
CA LYS A 80 -18.60 -7.04 -6.93
C LYS A 80 -19.29 -6.05 -5.98
N ALA A 81 -19.56 -6.47 -4.75
CA ALA A 81 -20.17 -5.59 -3.75
C ALA A 81 -19.29 -4.38 -3.42
N PHE A 82 -17.98 -4.55 -3.37
CA PHE A 82 -17.03 -3.45 -3.19
C PHE A 82 -17.15 -2.43 -4.33
N LYS A 83 -17.05 -2.89 -5.59
CA LYS A 83 -17.18 -2.02 -6.77
C LYS A 83 -18.53 -1.29 -6.80
N ASP A 84 -19.62 -1.99 -6.50
CA ASP A 84 -20.96 -1.40 -6.48
C ASP A 84 -21.08 -0.30 -5.41
N LYS A 85 -20.51 -0.52 -4.21
CA LYS A 85 -20.47 0.51 -3.16
C LYS A 85 -19.61 1.70 -3.53
N VAL A 86 -18.44 1.48 -4.12
CA VAL A 86 -17.57 2.58 -4.59
C VAL A 86 -18.31 3.42 -5.63
N LYS A 87 -18.95 2.80 -6.63
CA LYS A 87 -19.79 3.51 -7.63
C LYS A 87 -20.93 4.30 -6.99
N SER A 88 -21.55 3.76 -5.94
CA SER A 88 -22.64 4.44 -5.22
C SER A 88 -22.14 5.66 -4.42
N ASN A 89 -20.97 5.55 -3.81
CA ASN A 89 -20.40 6.59 -2.94
C ASN A 89 -19.70 7.70 -3.74
N LEU A 90 -19.12 7.36 -4.89
CA LEU A 90 -18.27 8.23 -5.69
C LEU A 90 -18.78 8.25 -7.14
N LYS A 91 -19.52 9.31 -7.48
CA LYS A 91 -20.16 9.44 -8.80
C LYS A 91 -19.21 9.92 -9.89
N ASP A 92 -18.09 10.52 -9.50
CA ASP A 92 -17.17 11.19 -10.40
C ASP A 92 -15.98 10.31 -10.82
N ILE A 93 -16.04 9.00 -10.52
CA ILE A 93 -15.00 8.05 -10.89
C ILE A 93 -15.57 6.89 -11.70
N GLN A 94 -14.80 6.45 -12.70
CA GLN A 94 -15.10 5.23 -13.42
C GLN A 94 -14.57 4.03 -12.63
N VAL A 95 -15.41 3.01 -12.48
CA VAL A 95 -15.05 1.75 -11.83
C VAL A 95 -15.40 0.62 -12.80
N ASP A 96 -14.37 -0.12 -13.22
CA ASP A 96 -14.50 -1.24 -14.16
C ASP A 96 -15.12 -2.48 -13.51
#